data_AF-A0A6P2BLU4-F1
#
_entry.id   AF-A0A6P2BLU4-F1
#
_cell.length_a   1.000
_cell.length_b   1.000
_cell.length_c   1.000
_cell.angle_alpha   90.00
_cell.angle_beta   90.00
_cell.angle_gamma   90.00
#
_symmetry.space_group_name_H-M   'P 1'
#
loop_
_entity.id
_entity.type
_entity.pdbx_description
1 polymer ?
#
loop_
_entity_poly.entity_id
_entity_poly.type
_entity_poly.pdbx_seq_one_letter_code
_entity_poly.pdbx_strand_id
1 'polypeptide(L)'
;MNAFVFVLLAYAFLFVIDRLYVQPLRRRAAERAGRAYAPGLASFCIAVGFPVFAALVVVRTFVVDVYHVPTPSMAPVIEPGDNIWVNRLAYGLRHPWDGRVLLQGRA
;
A
#
# COMPACT_ATOMS: atom_id res chain seq x y z
N MET A 1 10.83 11.42 -1.51
CA MET A 1 10.11 11.02 -0.29
C MET A 1 8.67 10.68 -0.66
N ASN A 2 8.33 9.39 -0.74
CA ASN A 2 7.06 8.95 -1.32
C ASN A 2 5.89 9.21 -0.36
N ALA A 3 5.01 10.15 -0.70
CA ALA A 3 3.82 10.49 0.10
C ALA A 3 2.95 9.26 0.45
N PHE A 4 2.93 8.24 -0.40
CA PHE A 4 2.23 6.98 -0.19
C PHE A 4 2.63 6.23 1.08
N VAL A 5 3.90 6.36 1.52
CA VAL A 5 4.38 5.68 2.74
C VAL A 5 3.78 6.33 3.99
N PHE A 6 3.66 7.65 4.03
CA PHE A 6 3.01 8.34 5.14
C PHE A 6 1.52 8.02 5.23
N VAL A 7 0.85 7.90 4.08
CA VAL A 7 -0.55 7.48 4.03
C VAL A 7 -0.69 6.06 4.59
N LEU A 8 0.20 5.13 4.21
CA LEU A 8 0.20 3.77 4.75
C LEU A 8 0.41 3.75 6.27
N LEU A 9 1.36 4.52 6.79
CA LEU A 9 1.62 4.61 8.23
C LEU A 9 0.44 5.19 9.00
N ALA A 10 -0.18 6.26 8.49
CA ALA A 10 -1.37 6.85 9.09
C ALA A 10 -2.54 5.84 9.10
N TYR A 11 -2.72 5.10 8.00
CA TYR A 11 -3.77 4.09 7.89
C TYR A 11 -3.52 2.89 8.82
N ALA A 12 -2.25 2.46 8.97
CA ALA A 12 -1.85 1.43 9.92
C ALA A 12 -2.11 1.86 11.36
N PHE A 13 -1.82 3.11 11.70
CA PHE A 13 -2.10 3.67 13.01
C PHE A 13 -3.60 3.66 13.34
N LEU A 14 -4.45 4.09 12.40
CA LEU A 14 -5.91 4.03 12.56
C LEU A 14 -6.42 2.60 12.73
N PHE A 15 -5.90 1.65 11.94
CA PHE A 15 -6.25 0.23 12.06
C PHE A 15 -5.87 -0.35 13.43
N VAL A 16 -4.67 -0.03 13.92
CA VAL A 16 -4.19 -0.45 15.25
C VAL A 16 -5.05 0.15 16.36
N ILE A 17 -5.42 1.44 16.26
CA ILE A 17 -6.32 2.09 17.22
C ILE A 17 -7.70 1.43 17.22
N ASP A 18 -8.28 1.17 16.05
CA ASP A 18 -9.59 0.51 15.97
C ASP A 18 -9.53 -0.86 16.66
N ARG A 19 -8.46 -1.63 16.41
CA ARG A 19 -8.31 -2.98 16.96
C ARG A 19 -7.99 -3.01 18.46
N LEU A 20 -7.12 -2.12 18.96
CA LEU A 20 -6.67 -2.11 20.36
C LEU A 20 -7.58 -1.34 21.30
N TYR A 21 -8.26 -0.28 20.83
CA TYR A 21 -9.05 0.58 21.70
C TYR A 21 -10.54 0.52 21.37
N VAL A 22 -10.91 0.70 20.10
CA VAL A 22 -12.32 0.88 19.72
C VAL A 22 -13.09 -0.44 19.79
N GLN A 23 -12.55 -1.54 19.26
CA GLN A 23 -13.18 -2.86 19.30
C GLN A 23 -13.37 -3.38 20.73
N PRO A 24 -12.36 -3.40 21.62
CA PRO A 24 -12.57 -3.88 23.00
C PRO A 24 -13.49 -2.96 23.79
N LEU A 25 -13.45 -1.64 23.59
CA LEU A 25 -14.38 -0.72 24.24
C LEU A 25 -15.83 -1.01 23.82
N ARG A 26 -16.07 -1.24 22.52
CA ARG A 26 -17.40 -1.55 21.99
C ARG A 26 -17.90 -2.93 22.41
N ARG A 27 -17.00 -3.92 22.56
CA ARG A 27 -17.34 -5.24 23.12
C ARG A 27 -17.78 -5.13 24.58
N ARG A 28 -17.01 -4.42 25.41
CA ARG A 28 -17.36 -4.15 26.82
C ARG A 28 -18.68 -3.39 26.95
N ALA A 29 -18.94 -2.44 26.05
CA ALA A 29 -20.21 -1.71 26.03
C ALA A 29 -21.41 -2.60 25.63
N ALA A 30 -21.22 -3.51 24.65
CA ALA A 30 -22.25 -4.46 24.24
C ALA A 30 -22.56 -5.48 25.34
N GLU A 31 -21.53 -5.99 26.02
CA GLU A 31 -21.66 -6.89 27.19
C GLU A 31 -22.46 -6.23 28.33
N ARG A 32 -22.14 -4.97 28.70
CA ARG A 32 -22.90 -4.22 29.72
C ARG A 32 -24.35 -3.99 29.33
N ALA A 33 -24.62 -3.88 28.04
CA ALA A 33 -25.95 -3.69 27.51
C ALA A 33 -26.71 -5.01 27.31
N GLY A 34 -26.11 -6.18 27.59
CA GLY A 34 -26.69 -7.49 27.38
C GLY A 34 -26.95 -7.83 25.90
N ARG A 35 -26.26 -7.17 24.96
CA ARG A 35 -26.45 -7.34 23.52
C ARG A 35 -25.25 -8.06 22.90
N ALA A 36 -25.50 -8.87 21.87
CA ALA A 36 -24.43 -9.43 21.06
C ALA A 36 -23.68 -8.30 20.33
N TYR A 37 -22.35 -8.34 20.35
CA TYR A 37 -21.51 -7.38 19.63
C TYR A 37 -21.73 -7.52 18.12
N ALA A 38 -22.27 -6.47 17.49
CA ALA A 38 -22.39 -6.37 16.04
C ALA A 38 -21.39 -5.33 15.51
N PRO A 39 -20.39 -5.71 14.71
CA PRO A 39 -19.52 -4.75 14.05
C PRO A 39 -20.35 -3.93 13.04
N GLY A 40 -20.38 -2.62 13.24
CA GLY A 40 -21.04 -1.71 12.29
C GLY A 40 -20.23 -1.55 11.00
N LEU A 41 -20.85 -0.89 10.00
CA LEU A 41 -20.28 -0.65 8.68
C LEU A 41 -18.86 -0.05 8.74
N ALA A 42 -18.62 0.91 9.65
CA ALA A 42 -17.31 1.54 9.82
C ALA A 42 -16.20 0.54 10.20
N SER A 43 -16.47 -0.41 11.11
CA SER A 43 -15.47 -1.43 11.48
C SER A 43 -15.20 -2.40 10.35
N PHE A 44 -16.23 -2.72 9.54
CA PHE A 44 -16.04 -3.54 8.36
C PHE A 44 -15.16 -2.83 7.31
N CYS A 45 -15.45 -1.56 7.01
CA CYS A 45 -14.67 -0.76 6.07
C CYS A 45 -13.20 -0.60 6.52
N ILE A 46 -12.94 -0.40 7.81
CA ILE A 46 -11.57 -0.31 8.33
C ILE A 46 -10.86 -1.66 8.26
N ALA A 47 -11.56 -2.75 8.63
CA ALA A 47 -10.98 -4.09 8.64
C ALA A 47 -10.62 -4.60 7.23
N VAL A 48 -11.44 -4.31 6.23
CA VAL A 48 -11.22 -4.73 4.84
C VAL A 48 -10.41 -3.70 4.04
N GLY A 49 -10.62 -2.41 4.30
CA GLY A 49 -9.94 -1.34 3.59
C GLY A 49 -8.43 -1.32 3.87
N PHE A 50 -8.01 -1.61 5.10
CA PHE A 50 -6.59 -1.64 5.46
C PHE A 50 -5.76 -2.64 4.64
N PRO A 51 -6.09 -3.95 4.58
CA PRO A 51 -5.29 -4.89 3.81
C PRO A 51 -5.31 -4.59 2.31
N VAL A 52 -6.44 -4.10 1.76
CA VAL A 52 -6.54 -3.73 0.34
C VAL A 52 -5.62 -2.54 0.03
N PHE A 53 -5.69 -1.48 0.83
CA PHE A 53 -4.85 -0.29 0.63
C PHE A 53 -3.37 -0.61 0.83
N ALA A 54 -3.04 -1.42 1.84
CA ALA A 54 -1.67 -1.86 2.08
C ALA A 54 -1.11 -2.65 0.89
N ALA A 55 -1.90 -3.57 0.32
CA ALA A 55 -1.51 -4.31 -0.87
C ALA A 55 -1.27 -3.39 -2.08
N LEU A 56 -2.15 -2.40 -2.32
CA LEU A 56 -1.98 -1.43 -3.40
C LEU A 56 -0.70 -0.61 -3.26
N VAL A 57 -0.35 -0.17 -2.05
CA VAL A 57 0.89 0.58 -1.81
C VAL A 57 2.12 -0.28 -2.03
N VAL A 58 2.09 -1.56 -1.62
CA VAL A 58 3.18 -2.50 -1.88
C VAL A 58 3.36 -2.71 -3.39
N VAL A 59 2.27 -2.97 -4.12
CA VAL A 59 2.32 -3.15 -5.58
C VAL A 59 2.85 -1.91 -6.29
N ARG A 60 2.36 -0.72 -5.91
CA ARG A 60 2.79 0.59 -6.45
C ARG A 60 4.27 0.87 -6.21
N THR A 61 4.81 0.42 -5.07
CA THR A 61 6.19 0.74 -4.67
C THR A 61 7.20 -0.25 -5.22
N PHE A 62 6.85 -1.54 -5.26
CA PHE A 62 7.80 -2.63 -5.52
C PHE A 62 7.57 -3.38 -6.84
N VAL A 63 6.36 -3.38 -7.38
CA VAL A 63 6.01 -4.30 -8.50
C VAL A 63 5.97 -3.55 -9.82
N VAL A 64 5.22 -2.47 -9.92
CA VAL A 64 4.97 -1.79 -11.20
C VAL A 64 5.28 -0.31 -11.09
N ASP A 65 6.08 0.20 -12.02
CA ASP A 65 6.16 1.63 -12.27
C ASP A 65 5.99 1.94 -13.75
N VAL A 66 5.41 3.10 -14.04
CA VAL A 66 5.11 3.54 -15.40
C VAL A 66 6.06 4.66 -15.76
N TYR A 67 6.88 4.43 -16.78
CA TYR A 67 7.78 5.43 -17.33
C TYR A 67 7.22 5.94 -18.65
N HIS A 68 7.08 7.26 -18.75
CA HIS A 68 6.79 7.93 -20.01
C HIS A 68 8.12 8.19 -20.72
N VAL A 69 8.26 7.78 -21.98
CA VAL A 69 9.48 8.01 -22.77
C VAL A 69 9.31 9.27 -23.62
N PRO A 70 9.96 10.41 -23.29
CA PRO A 70 9.76 11.67 -24.00
C PRO A 70 10.65 11.85 -25.23
N THR A 71 11.73 11.06 -25.39
CA THR A 71 12.73 11.26 -26.45
C THR A 71 12.98 10.02 -27.30
N PRO A 72 13.36 10.16 -28.59
CA PRO A 72 13.54 9.04 -29.51
C PRO A 72 14.94 8.38 -29.40
N SER A 73 15.59 8.40 -28.23
CA SER A 73 16.96 7.88 -28.12
C SER A 73 17.05 6.34 -28.17
N MET A 74 15.92 5.65 -28.10
CA MET A 74 15.80 4.19 -28.21
C MET A 74 15.18 3.72 -29.54
N ALA A 75 15.18 4.57 -30.57
CA ALA A 75 14.77 4.16 -31.92
C ALA A 75 15.72 3.08 -32.48
N PRO A 76 15.20 2.02 -33.16
CA PRO A 76 13.84 1.87 -33.69
C PRO A 76 12.89 1.00 -32.84
N VAL A 77 13.26 0.61 -31.61
CA VAL A 77 12.52 -0.40 -30.85
C VAL A 77 11.32 0.19 -30.08
N ILE A 78 11.35 1.49 -29.74
CA ILE A 78 10.33 2.16 -28.93
C ILE A 78 10.01 3.53 -29.55
N GLU A 79 8.73 3.78 -29.81
CA GLU A 79 8.27 5.08 -30.34
C GLU A 79 8.16 6.12 -29.21
N PRO A 80 8.60 7.37 -29.44
CA PRO A 80 8.48 8.44 -28.46
C PRO A 80 7.01 8.78 -28.21
N GLY A 81 6.60 8.80 -26.94
CA GLY A 81 5.21 9.03 -26.52
C GLY A 81 4.55 7.84 -25.83
N ASP A 82 5.21 6.68 -25.78
CA ASP A 82 4.66 5.49 -25.13
C ASP A 82 4.92 5.44 -23.62
N ASN A 83 3.92 4.88 -22.91
CA ASN A 83 4.00 4.56 -21.49
C ASN A 83 4.44 3.11 -21.31
N ILE A 84 5.67 2.92 -20.81
CA ILE A 84 6.22 1.58 -20.56
C ILE A 84 5.97 1.19 -19.12
N TRP A 85 5.42 -0.02 -18.95
CA TRP A 85 5.19 -0.63 -17.64
C TRP A 85 6.38 -1.53 -17.32
N VAL A 86 7.19 -1.12 -16.34
CA VAL A 86 8.38 -1.91 -15.96
C VAL A 86 8.14 -2.63 -14.65
N ASN A 87 8.49 -3.92 -14.65
CA ASN A 87 8.48 -4.73 -13.44
C ASN A 87 9.71 -4.39 -12.58
N ARG A 88 9.49 -3.73 -11.45
CA ARG A 88 10.58 -3.34 -10.53
C ARG A 88 11.19 -4.53 -9.78
N LEU A 89 10.49 -5.66 -9.67
CA LEU A 89 11.01 -6.86 -9.00
C LEU A 89 12.24 -7.44 -9.71
N ALA A 90 12.34 -7.29 -11.03
CA ALA A 90 13.47 -7.78 -11.81
C ALA A 90 14.78 -7.03 -11.49
N TYR A 91 14.70 -5.77 -11.07
CA TYR A 91 15.86 -4.91 -10.80
C TYR A 91 16.32 -4.95 -9.33
N GLY A 92 15.73 -5.83 -8.52
CA GLY A 92 16.03 -5.96 -7.09
C GLY A 92 15.12 -5.15 -6.17
N LEU A 93 15.08 -5.53 -4.90
CA LEU A 93 14.24 -4.88 -3.90
C LEU A 93 14.88 -3.54 -3.50
N ARG A 94 14.18 -2.43 -3.74
CA ARG A 94 14.67 -1.08 -3.38
C ARG A 94 14.00 -0.58 -2.11
N HIS A 95 14.77 0.12 -1.28
CA HIS A 95 14.28 0.75 -0.08
C HIS A 95 13.23 1.82 -0.45
N PRO A 96 12.02 1.79 0.15
CA PRO A 96 10.93 2.68 -0.23
C PRO A 96 11.14 4.15 0.15
N TRP A 97 12.06 4.45 1.08
CA TRP A 97 12.40 5.83 1.46
C TRP A 97 13.55 6.43 0.65
N ASP A 98 14.64 5.68 0.48
CA ASP A 98 15.92 6.21 -0.04
C ASP A 98 16.29 5.67 -1.43
N GLY A 99 15.50 4.74 -1.99
CA GLY A 99 15.76 4.11 -3.29
C GLY A 99 17.00 3.20 -3.34
N ARG A 100 17.71 3.04 -2.20
CA ARG A 100 18.86 2.15 -2.05
C ARG A 100 18.47 0.70 -2.34
N VAL A 101 19.31 -0.02 -3.07
CA VAL A 101 19.08 -1.43 -3.36
C VAL A 101 19.33 -2.24 -2.09
N LEU A 102 18.30 -2.91 -1.58
CA LEU A 102 18.39 -3.79 -0.40
C LEU A 102 18.82 -5.20 -0.81
N LEU A 103 18.28 -5.69 -1.94
CA LEU A 103 18.67 -6.95 -2.56
C LEU A 103 18.94 -6.67 -4.02
N GLN A 104 20.19 -6.87 -4.45
CA GLN A 104 20.57 -6.72 -5.84
C GLN A 104 19.91 -7.83 -6.65
N GLY A 105 19.05 -7.46 -7.61
CA GLY A 105 18.54 -8.39 -8.60
C GLY A 105 19.73 -8.93 -9.40
N ARG A 106 20.01 -10.21 -9.26
CA ARG A 106 21.05 -10.90 -10.04
C ARG A 106 20.45 -11.23 -11.40
N ALA A 107 20.36 -10.22 -12.27
CA ALA A 107 20.11 -10.40 -13.69
C ALA A 107 21.44 -10.37 -14.44
#